data_AF-A0A0H5C2J0-F1
#
_entry.id   AF-A0A0H5C2J0-F1
#
_cell.length_a   1.000
_cell.length_b   1.000
_cell.length_c   1.000
_cell.angle_alpha   90.00
_cell.angle_beta   90.00
_cell.angle_gamma   90.00
#
_symmetry.space_group_name_H-M   'P 1'
#
loop_
_entity.id
_entity.type
_entity.pdbx_description
1 polymer ?
#
loop_
_entity_poly.entity_id
_entity_poly.type
_entity_poly.pdbx_seq_one_letter_code
_entity_poly.pdbx_strand_id
1 'polypeptide(L)'
;MAPVAKKQNTKFNKEDTRQCFGAQIFDEEHVKSLRKSIKESQPYRWGHFHHLFDDTLLRNVRKEVEKEIHFTLKETDIYKVFQSGDLANLSGLDWDDLSRLPSVFKLREALYSQEFRDLVSEVTQCGKLSGVKTDMSINTYTKGCHLLTHDDVIGSRRVSFILYLPDPDKHWKEHYGGALRLFPALVPNVPECDYSHKFIPQFNEMAFFKVQPGLSFHDVEEVRVDKQRLSIQGWYHIPQRGEDGFIEGEQEETEAKSTLQQLESKELQEYDFPKEVRLPFSSYEIKSYTDGNPLDAFDLEFLSKYMNPELLTSDKLVSLQKKFVEENLLQIDDLLNHDYAKHLHKLIRSHELDSVMPKRREEVSFPWKMAVPPHKWRFMYMDGKQPEEWTVEGVKLANNGVQESPNFQLTNQMAKDETTRELTQLSSFMKSKSFKKWLRIITDLIPISDQIIVRRFRPGHDFILATSVDTSDSKQDALLEGTLNLTPSKHWESGEFGGYELCMATNDDDEEGDDPAIYKSSADGDDSVLVNTQACWNKFTLMVRDPSVLKFVKYVSYNAPGSRWDISAQWDIDMNE
;
A
#
# COMPACT_ATOMS: atom_id res chain seq x y z
N MET A 1 21.22 8.04 52.73
CA MET A 1 20.73 9.12 51.86
C MET A 1 21.06 8.72 50.43
N ALA A 2 20.05 8.35 49.64
CA ALA A 2 20.22 8.12 48.21
C ALA A 2 20.66 9.44 47.53
N PRO A 3 21.51 9.42 46.50
CA PRO A 3 21.89 10.64 45.81
C PRO A 3 20.64 11.21 45.13
N VAL A 4 20.28 12.45 45.48
CA VAL A 4 19.26 13.20 44.75
C VAL A 4 19.78 13.38 43.32
N ALA A 5 19.07 12.81 42.34
CA ALA A 5 19.37 12.99 40.93
C ALA A 5 19.41 14.51 40.63
N LYS A 6 20.56 15.01 40.18
CA LYS A 6 20.69 16.39 39.73
C LYS A 6 19.75 16.58 38.54
N LYS A 7 18.70 17.40 38.69
CA LYS A 7 17.91 17.88 37.54
C LYS A 7 18.87 18.46 36.50
N GLN A 8 18.89 17.85 35.30
CA GLN A 8 19.62 18.43 34.17
C GLN A 8 19.05 19.81 33.87
N ASN A 9 19.93 20.75 33.49
CA ASN A 9 19.54 22.11 33.15
C ASN A 9 18.72 22.06 31.85
N THR A 10 17.41 22.28 31.95
CA THR A 10 16.47 22.22 30.83
C THR A 10 16.36 23.53 30.04
N LYS A 11 17.22 24.51 30.32
CA LYS A 11 17.27 25.78 29.60
C LYS A 11 18.49 25.81 28.70
N PHE A 12 18.29 25.51 27.42
CA PHE A 12 19.29 25.77 26.38
C PHE A 12 19.25 27.25 26.01
N ASN A 13 20.39 27.93 26.12
CA ASN A 13 20.54 29.26 25.52
C ASN A 13 20.84 29.13 24.02
N LYS A 14 20.82 30.24 23.27
CA LYS A 14 21.05 30.23 21.81
C LYS A 14 22.40 29.62 21.39
N GLU A 15 23.45 29.82 22.19
CA GLU A 15 24.78 29.29 21.91
C GLU A 15 24.84 27.78 22.15
N ASP A 16 24.21 27.31 23.23
CA ASP A 16 24.12 25.87 23.56
C ASP A 16 23.38 25.10 22.46
N THR A 17 22.33 25.70 21.88
CA THR A 17 21.56 25.12 20.77
C THR A 17 22.37 25.04 19.49
N ARG A 18 23.10 26.10 19.12
CA ARG A 18 23.93 26.11 17.91
C ARG A 18 25.07 25.09 17.98
N GLN A 19 25.62 24.84 19.16
CA GLN A 19 26.64 23.81 19.38
C GLN A 19 26.14 22.38 19.17
N CYS A 20 24.82 22.15 19.12
CA CYS A 20 24.27 20.84 18.77
C CYS A 20 24.44 20.51 17.28
N PHE A 21 24.57 21.52 16.42
CA PHE A 21 24.60 21.36 14.97
C PHE A 21 26.03 21.37 14.41
N GLY A 22 26.19 20.85 13.20
CA GLY A 22 27.42 21.01 12.43
C GLY A 22 27.75 22.49 12.19
N ALA A 23 29.04 22.85 12.20
CA ALA A 23 29.49 24.23 12.12
C ALA A 23 28.95 24.98 10.89
N GLN A 24 28.85 24.29 9.75
CA GLN A 24 28.40 24.89 8.49
C GLN A 24 26.88 25.12 8.34
N ILE A 25 26.06 24.59 9.26
CA ILE A 25 24.60 24.53 9.06
C ILE A 25 23.94 25.92 9.04
N PHE A 26 24.52 26.87 9.79
CA PHE A 26 24.02 28.25 9.89
C PHE A 26 24.81 29.24 9.03
N ASP A 27 25.76 28.78 8.21
CA ASP A 27 26.55 29.65 7.34
C ASP A 27 25.70 30.22 6.22
N GLU A 28 25.73 31.54 6.01
CA GLU A 28 24.86 32.19 5.02
C GLU A 28 25.01 31.64 3.59
N GLU A 29 26.23 31.26 3.19
CA GLU A 29 26.47 30.66 1.87
C GLU A 29 25.83 29.27 1.76
N HIS A 30 25.90 28.47 2.82
CA HIS A 30 25.25 27.17 2.89
C HIS A 30 23.73 27.32 2.80
N VAL A 31 23.15 28.22 3.59
CA VAL A 31 21.70 28.52 3.58
C VAL A 31 21.22 28.97 2.20
N LYS A 32 21.94 29.90 1.56
CA LYS A 32 21.63 30.39 0.20
C LYS A 32 21.68 29.26 -0.83
N SER A 33 22.70 28.40 -0.75
CA SER A 33 22.86 27.26 -1.65
C SER A 33 21.75 26.23 -1.46
N LEU A 34 21.44 25.86 -0.21
CA LEU A 34 20.38 24.91 0.12
C LEU A 34 19.01 25.42 -0.33
N ARG A 35 18.69 26.69 -0.08
CA ARG A 35 17.45 27.32 -0.56
C ARG A 35 17.33 27.27 -2.08
N LYS A 36 18.42 27.52 -2.80
CA LYS A 36 18.45 27.41 -4.27
C LYS A 36 18.20 25.96 -4.70
N SER A 37 18.88 25.00 -4.08
CA SER A 37 18.72 23.57 -4.37
C SER A 37 17.29 23.09 -4.16
N ILE A 38 16.63 23.49 -3.06
CA ILE A 38 15.23 23.12 -2.77
C ILE A 38 14.27 23.76 -3.78
N LYS A 39 14.55 24.99 -4.21
CA LYS A 39 13.73 25.67 -5.21
C LYS A 39 13.79 24.97 -6.57
N GLU A 40 14.94 24.41 -6.92
CA GLU A 40 15.20 23.76 -8.21
C GLU A 40 14.98 22.24 -8.17
N SER A 41 14.66 21.66 -7.00
CA SER A 41 14.49 20.23 -6.82
C SER A 41 13.25 19.68 -7.56
N GLN A 42 13.31 18.39 -7.86
CA GLN A 42 12.24 17.62 -8.47
C GLN A 42 12.01 16.34 -7.64
N PRO A 43 10.82 15.71 -7.70
CA PRO A 43 9.63 16.11 -8.48
C PRO A 43 8.80 17.23 -7.84
N TYR A 44 9.04 17.50 -6.56
CA TYR A 44 8.51 18.63 -5.81
C TYR A 44 9.64 19.25 -4.96
N ARG A 45 9.32 20.24 -4.13
CA ARG A 45 10.33 20.97 -3.35
C ARG A 45 10.78 20.15 -2.14
N TRP A 46 12.00 19.64 -2.18
CA TRP A 46 12.62 18.86 -1.11
C TRP A 46 14.10 19.21 -0.97
N GLY A 47 14.66 18.92 0.20
CA GLY A 47 16.06 19.17 0.50
C GLY A 47 16.62 18.10 1.43
N HIS A 48 17.94 18.17 1.63
CA HIS A 48 18.60 17.37 2.65
C HIS A 48 19.78 18.13 3.25
N PHE A 49 20.09 17.81 4.50
CA PHE A 49 21.33 18.20 5.16
C PHE A 49 22.28 17.02 5.23
N HIS A 50 23.58 17.29 5.07
CA HIS A 50 24.64 16.36 5.41
C HIS A 50 25.34 16.83 6.68
N HIS A 51 25.66 15.88 7.57
CA HIS A 51 26.31 16.16 8.86
C HIS A 51 25.58 17.24 9.65
N LEU A 52 24.26 17.06 9.83
CA LEU A 52 23.38 18.06 10.44
C LEU A 52 23.75 18.35 11.90
N PHE A 53 24.00 17.31 12.68
CA PHE A 53 24.31 17.40 14.11
C PHE A 53 25.81 17.24 14.39
N ASP A 54 26.23 17.70 15.56
CA ASP A 54 27.50 17.29 16.15
C ASP A 54 27.57 15.75 16.20
N ASP A 55 28.67 15.20 15.69
CA ASP A 55 28.83 13.75 15.54
C ASP A 55 28.81 13.02 16.89
N THR A 56 29.36 13.65 17.93
CA THR A 56 29.39 13.07 19.28
C THR A 56 27.97 13.00 19.86
N LEU A 57 27.20 14.08 19.72
CA LEU A 57 25.80 14.12 20.13
C LEU A 57 25.00 13.02 19.43
N LEU A 58 25.05 12.92 18.10
CA LEU A 58 24.21 11.98 17.37
C LEU A 58 24.63 10.51 17.58
N ARG A 59 25.92 10.23 17.79
CA ARG A 59 26.38 8.90 18.21
C ARG A 59 25.85 8.52 19.59
N ASN A 60 25.75 9.48 20.52
CA ASN A 60 25.17 9.24 21.83
C ASN A 60 23.65 9.01 21.75
N VAL A 61 22.93 9.80 20.94
CA VAL A 61 21.50 9.55 20.62
C VAL A 61 21.30 8.12 20.14
N ARG A 62 22.08 7.66 19.15
CA ARG A 62 21.97 6.30 18.63
C ARG A 62 22.20 5.24 19.73
N LYS A 63 23.22 5.41 20.57
CA LYS A 63 23.50 4.49 21.70
C LYS A 63 22.38 4.46 22.73
N GLU A 64 21.78 5.61 23.04
CA GLU A 64 20.65 5.72 23.95
C GLU A 64 19.43 4.97 23.38
N VAL A 65 19.10 5.21 22.10
CA VAL A 65 18.00 4.51 21.41
C VAL A 65 18.21 3.00 21.40
N GLU A 66 19.40 2.52 21.02
CA GLU A 66 19.70 1.07 20.96
C GLU A 66 19.63 0.37 22.32
N LYS A 67 19.89 1.10 23.41
CA LYS A 67 19.97 0.53 24.76
C LYS A 67 18.65 0.63 25.54
N GLU A 68 17.91 1.72 25.34
CA GLU A 68 16.80 2.10 26.20
C GLU A 68 15.43 1.96 25.52
N ILE A 69 15.37 1.91 24.18
CA ILE A 69 14.10 1.83 23.43
C ILE A 69 13.87 0.42 22.89
N HIS A 70 12.73 -0.16 23.25
CA HIS A 70 12.24 -1.40 22.65
C HIS A 70 11.36 -1.09 21.43
N PHE A 71 11.56 -1.84 20.34
CA PHE A 71 10.74 -1.70 19.14
C PHE A 71 9.84 -2.89 18.94
N THR A 72 8.58 -2.62 18.60
CA THR A 72 7.58 -3.64 18.28
C THR A 72 7.25 -3.56 16.81
N LEU A 73 7.20 -4.73 16.14
CA LEU A 73 6.76 -4.81 14.76
C LEU A 73 5.29 -4.41 14.66
N LYS A 74 4.99 -3.47 13.77
CA LYS A 74 3.64 -3.17 13.30
C LYS A 74 3.57 -3.36 11.80
N GLU A 75 2.50 -3.99 11.35
CA GLU A 75 2.22 -4.27 9.95
C GLU A 75 0.76 -3.92 9.68
N THR A 76 0.53 -3.11 8.65
CA THR A 76 -0.80 -2.70 8.16
C THR A 76 -0.96 -3.15 6.72
N ASP A 77 -1.85 -2.56 5.94
CA ASP A 77 -1.80 -2.65 4.48
C ASP A 77 -0.61 -1.85 3.90
N ILE A 78 -0.41 -0.61 4.35
CA ILE A 78 0.50 0.38 3.76
C ILE A 78 1.94 0.30 4.29
N TYR A 79 2.20 -0.28 5.46
CA TYR A 79 3.57 -0.41 5.99
C TYR A 79 3.86 -1.71 6.72
N LYS A 80 5.15 -1.97 6.92
CA LYS A 80 5.73 -2.93 7.86
C LYS A 80 6.93 -2.26 8.50
N VAL A 81 6.87 -1.93 9.79
CA VAL A 81 7.92 -1.15 10.47
C VAL A 81 8.00 -1.51 11.95
N PHE A 82 9.19 -1.42 12.53
CA PHE A 82 9.37 -1.55 13.97
C PHE A 82 9.29 -0.15 14.60
N GLN A 83 8.22 0.10 15.35
CA GLN A 83 7.97 1.38 16.02
C GLN A 83 8.25 1.25 17.52
N SER A 84 8.67 2.34 18.15
CA SER A 84 8.80 2.41 19.61
C SER A 84 7.41 2.41 20.27
N GLY A 85 6.97 1.26 20.79
CA GLY A 85 5.60 1.03 21.27
C GLY A 85 5.19 1.90 22.47
N ASP A 86 6.11 2.19 23.38
CA ASP A 86 5.85 2.96 24.62
C ASP A 86 6.05 4.48 24.46
N LEU A 87 6.40 4.91 23.25
CA LEU A 87 7.01 6.21 22.93
C LEU A 87 6.37 6.85 21.70
N ALA A 88 5.13 6.46 21.38
CA ALA A 88 4.40 6.87 20.17
C ALA A 88 4.42 8.40 19.94
N ASN A 89 4.65 9.17 21.00
CA ASN A 89 5.18 10.52 20.91
C ASN A 89 6.27 10.75 21.99
N LEU A 90 7.47 11.18 21.58
CA LEU A 90 8.51 11.68 22.51
C LEU A 90 8.04 12.88 23.36
N SER A 91 6.86 13.45 23.08
CA SER A 91 6.20 14.50 23.85
C SER A 91 5.41 13.97 25.06
N GLY A 92 5.10 12.66 25.10
CA GLY A 92 4.34 12.01 26.18
C GLY A 92 5.17 11.26 27.22
N LEU A 93 6.50 11.24 27.09
CA LEU A 93 7.40 10.62 28.06
C LEU A 93 7.37 11.35 29.41
N ASP A 94 7.30 10.60 30.51
CA ASP A 94 7.51 11.17 31.84
C ASP A 94 8.98 11.59 32.03
N TRP A 95 9.21 12.47 32.99
CA TRP A 95 10.53 13.00 33.34
C TRP A 95 11.54 11.91 33.70
N ASP A 96 11.07 10.78 34.24
CA ASP A 96 11.91 9.63 34.57
C ASP A 96 12.48 8.97 33.29
N ASP A 97 11.72 8.92 32.19
CA ASP A 97 12.17 8.37 30.90
C ASP A 97 13.09 9.34 30.15
N LEU A 98 12.78 10.63 30.17
CA LEU A 98 13.66 11.67 29.60
C LEU A 98 15.02 11.74 30.32
N SER A 99 15.09 11.38 31.61
CA SER A 99 16.35 11.32 32.35
C SER A 99 17.30 10.22 31.85
N ARG A 100 16.75 9.15 31.25
CA ARG A 100 17.51 8.03 30.67
C ARG A 100 17.96 8.31 29.23
N LEU A 101 17.31 9.26 28.56
CA LEU A 101 17.52 9.63 27.16
C LEU A 101 17.97 11.11 27.01
N PRO A 102 19.02 11.57 27.72
CA PRO A 102 19.38 12.98 27.75
C PRO A 102 19.87 13.51 26.40
N SER A 103 20.51 12.69 25.57
CA SER A 103 20.96 13.08 24.23
C SER A 103 19.78 13.17 23.26
N VAL A 104 18.81 12.25 23.35
CA VAL A 104 17.55 12.32 22.56
C VAL A 104 16.75 13.57 22.94
N PHE A 105 16.65 13.90 24.23
CA PHE A 105 16.02 15.14 24.68
C PHE A 105 16.74 16.37 24.10
N LYS A 106 18.07 16.43 24.21
CA LYS A 106 18.88 17.52 23.64
C LYS A 106 18.70 17.65 22.12
N LEU A 107 18.60 16.52 21.41
CA LEU A 107 18.32 16.49 19.97
C LEU A 107 16.95 17.10 19.65
N ARG A 108 15.90 16.71 20.38
CA ARG A 108 14.54 17.25 20.20
C ARG A 108 14.51 18.76 20.43
N GLU A 109 15.09 19.23 21.54
CA GLU A 109 15.14 20.67 21.85
C GLU A 109 15.91 21.46 20.77
N ALA A 110 16.98 20.87 20.19
CA ALA A 110 17.68 21.47 19.07
C ALA A 110 16.83 21.52 17.79
N LEU A 111 16.17 20.42 17.43
CA LEU A 111 15.29 20.35 16.24
C LEU A 111 14.12 21.34 16.32
N TYR A 112 13.52 21.54 17.48
CA TYR A 112 12.38 22.47 17.65
C TYR A 112 12.79 23.86 18.15
N SER A 113 14.09 24.15 18.21
CA SER A 113 14.59 25.47 18.58
C SER A 113 14.13 26.54 17.59
N GLN A 114 14.06 27.78 18.05
CA GLN A 114 13.71 28.91 17.19
C GLN A 114 14.72 29.09 16.04
N GLU A 115 16.01 28.93 16.32
CA GLU A 115 17.09 29.06 15.34
C GLU A 115 16.96 28.06 14.21
N PHE A 116 16.69 26.79 14.53
CA PHE A 116 16.57 25.76 13.51
C PHE A 116 15.24 25.85 12.75
N ARG A 117 14.13 26.19 13.43
CA ARG A 117 12.84 26.44 12.78
C ARG A 117 12.90 27.63 11.81
N ASP A 118 13.58 28.72 12.17
CA ASP A 118 13.78 29.85 11.26
C ASP A 118 14.63 29.45 10.05
N LEU A 119 15.68 28.63 10.23
CA LEU A 119 16.46 28.08 9.13
C LEU A 119 15.60 27.22 8.19
N VAL A 120 14.84 26.25 8.72
CA VAL A 120 13.94 25.39 7.93
C VAL A 120 12.90 26.24 7.19
N SER A 121 12.31 27.23 7.87
CA SER A 121 11.37 28.18 7.27
C SER A 121 11.98 28.95 6.11
N GLU A 122 13.22 29.43 6.27
CA GLU A 122 13.95 30.17 5.26
C GLU A 122 14.26 29.31 4.03
N VAL A 123 14.79 28.10 4.20
CA VAL A 123 15.25 27.28 3.07
C VAL A 123 14.08 26.64 2.32
N THR A 124 12.98 26.30 3.01
CA THR A 124 11.79 25.69 2.39
C THR A 124 10.75 26.69 1.91
N GLN A 125 10.79 27.92 2.44
CA GLN A 125 9.74 28.94 2.24
C GLN A 125 8.35 28.43 2.67
N CYS A 126 8.28 27.65 3.75
CA CYS A 126 7.04 27.07 4.25
C CYS A 126 6.22 28.02 5.14
N GLY A 127 6.74 29.20 5.49
CA GLY A 127 6.18 30.04 6.55
C GLY A 127 6.67 29.60 7.94
N LYS A 128 6.15 30.23 9.00
CA LYS A 128 6.58 29.97 10.38
C LYS A 128 6.21 28.55 10.83
N LEU A 129 6.90 28.04 11.84
CA LEU A 129 6.75 26.67 12.34
C LEU A 129 6.54 26.66 13.84
N SER A 130 5.64 25.82 14.33
CA SER A 130 5.40 25.61 15.76
C SER A 130 6.66 25.09 16.45
N GLY A 131 7.02 25.69 17.59
CA GLY A 131 8.02 25.18 18.52
C GLY A 131 7.42 24.42 19.69
N VAL A 132 6.13 24.62 19.97
CA VAL A 132 5.40 23.95 21.05
C VAL A 132 4.87 22.59 20.62
N LYS A 133 4.29 22.48 19.41
CA LYS A 133 3.76 21.21 18.88
C LYS A 133 4.90 20.39 18.28
N THR A 134 5.56 19.63 19.14
CA THR A 134 6.61 18.67 18.75
C THR A 134 6.00 17.33 18.37
N ASP A 135 6.39 16.79 17.22
CA ASP A 135 5.90 15.52 16.68
C ASP A 135 7.09 14.74 16.10
N MET A 136 7.55 13.75 16.86
CA MET A 136 8.71 12.93 16.53
C MET A 136 8.46 11.48 16.95
N SER A 137 8.76 10.57 16.04
CA SER A 137 8.76 9.12 16.27
C SER A 137 10.11 8.51 15.86
N ILE A 138 10.49 7.45 16.57
CA ILE A 138 11.72 6.70 16.29
C ILE A 138 11.32 5.35 15.72
N ASN A 139 11.82 5.05 14.53
CA ASN A 139 11.46 3.84 13.79
C ASN A 139 12.72 3.14 13.30
N THR A 140 12.67 1.81 13.26
CA THR A 140 13.71 1.01 12.60
C THR A 140 13.09 0.17 11.49
N TYR A 141 13.71 0.23 10.31
CA TYR A 141 13.36 -0.62 9.18
C TYR A 141 14.40 -1.74 9.08
N THR A 142 13.93 -2.98 9.20
CA THR A 142 14.74 -4.19 9.03
C THR A 142 14.34 -4.92 7.76
N LYS A 143 14.93 -6.08 7.47
CA LYS A 143 14.62 -6.83 6.24
C LYS A 143 13.10 -7.04 6.07
N GLY A 144 12.55 -6.64 4.94
CA GLY A 144 11.11 -6.73 4.64
C GLY A 144 10.30 -5.50 5.07
N CYS A 145 10.84 -4.64 5.93
CA CYS A 145 10.17 -3.40 6.32
C CYS A 145 10.12 -2.41 5.14
N HIS A 146 8.97 -1.75 5.01
CA HIS A 146 8.64 -0.81 3.94
C HIS A 146 7.54 0.15 4.41
N LEU A 147 7.37 1.26 3.70
CA LEU A 147 6.23 2.17 3.81
C LEU A 147 5.88 2.58 2.39
N LEU A 148 4.65 2.34 1.95
CA LEU A 148 4.22 2.56 0.56
C LEU A 148 3.87 4.04 0.31
N THR A 149 3.47 4.34 -0.92
CA THR A 149 3.26 5.72 -1.40
C THR A 149 2.18 6.45 -0.61
N HIS A 150 2.53 7.59 -0.03
CA HIS A 150 1.65 8.50 0.71
C HIS A 150 2.17 9.94 0.56
N ASP A 151 1.42 10.95 0.99
CA ASP A 151 1.77 12.37 0.79
C ASP A 151 2.02 13.17 2.08
N ASP A 152 1.87 12.55 3.25
CA ASP A 152 2.04 13.12 4.59
C ASP A 152 1.04 14.23 4.98
N VAL A 153 -0.05 14.37 4.23
CA VAL A 153 -1.04 15.44 4.39
C VAL A 153 -2.04 15.07 5.49
N ILE A 154 -1.63 15.29 6.75
CA ILE A 154 -2.44 14.99 7.94
C ILE A 154 -2.47 16.19 8.90
N GLY A 155 -3.67 16.62 9.28
CA GLY A 155 -3.90 17.66 10.28
C GLY A 155 -3.12 18.94 9.99
N SER A 156 -2.32 19.38 10.97
CA SER A 156 -1.55 20.63 10.88
C SER A 156 -0.08 20.47 10.46
N ARG A 157 0.30 19.36 9.82
CA ARG A 157 1.68 19.12 9.36
C ARG A 157 2.06 20.10 8.24
N ARG A 158 3.25 20.70 8.34
CA ARG A 158 3.73 21.73 7.40
C ARG A 158 5.05 21.35 6.72
N VAL A 159 5.97 20.72 7.45
CA VAL A 159 7.24 20.20 6.91
C VAL A 159 7.50 18.83 7.50
N SER A 160 7.70 17.83 6.65
CA SER A 160 8.15 16.49 7.05
C SER A 160 9.67 16.46 7.08
N PHE A 161 10.24 15.74 8.04
CA PHE A 161 11.67 15.47 8.08
C PHE A 161 11.97 14.04 8.55
N ILE A 162 13.09 13.51 8.08
CA ILE A 162 13.59 12.19 8.44
C ILE A 162 15.10 12.32 8.68
N LEU A 163 15.50 12.23 9.93
CA LEU A 163 16.91 12.15 10.35
C LEU A 163 17.34 10.68 10.36
N TYR A 164 18.43 10.38 9.68
CA TYR A 164 18.92 9.02 9.48
C TYR A 164 20.04 8.68 10.47
N LEU A 165 19.89 7.54 11.15
CA LEU A 165 20.86 7.02 12.13
C LEU A 165 21.28 5.56 11.85
N PRO A 166 21.56 5.13 10.59
CA PRO A 166 22.20 3.83 10.36
C PRO A 166 23.58 3.77 11.04
N ASP A 167 24.25 2.61 10.98
CA ASP A 167 25.58 2.42 11.56
C ASP A 167 26.55 3.55 11.13
N PRO A 168 27.04 4.39 12.05
CA PRO A 168 27.81 5.58 11.73
C PRO A 168 29.18 5.28 11.12
N ASP A 169 29.68 4.06 11.33
CA ASP A 169 31.00 3.64 10.87
C ASP A 169 30.92 2.80 9.58
N LYS A 170 29.72 2.70 8.98
CA LYS A 170 29.50 1.96 7.73
C LYS A 170 28.62 2.74 6.76
N HIS A 171 29.02 2.73 5.50
CA HIS A 171 28.21 3.29 4.43
C HIS A 171 26.95 2.44 4.16
N TRP A 172 25.77 3.09 4.14
CA TRP A 172 24.53 2.46 3.72
C TRP A 172 24.49 2.38 2.19
N LYS A 173 24.41 1.16 1.65
CA LYS A 173 24.54 0.92 0.21
C LYS A 173 23.17 0.88 -0.44
N GLU A 174 23.09 1.31 -1.69
CA GLU A 174 21.85 1.32 -2.46
C GLU A 174 21.14 -0.05 -2.51
N HIS A 175 21.89 -1.15 -2.65
CA HIS A 175 21.30 -2.50 -2.70
C HIS A 175 20.72 -2.99 -1.36
N TYR A 176 20.99 -2.29 -0.25
CA TYR A 176 20.34 -2.59 1.03
C TYR A 176 18.85 -2.20 1.01
N GLY A 177 18.43 -1.37 0.05
CA GLY A 177 17.08 -0.80 0.05
C GLY A 177 16.95 0.32 1.09
N GLY A 178 15.74 0.59 1.58
CA GLY A 178 15.51 1.62 2.59
C GLY A 178 15.65 3.06 2.09
N ALA A 179 15.70 3.28 0.78
CA ALA A 179 15.78 4.61 0.23
C ALA A 179 14.45 5.37 0.38
N LEU A 180 14.52 6.69 0.57
CA LEU A 180 13.36 7.57 0.38
C LEU A 180 13.15 7.75 -1.13
N ARG A 181 11.99 7.37 -1.66
CA ARG A 181 11.67 7.56 -3.08
C ARG A 181 10.60 8.64 -3.24
N LEU A 182 10.75 9.50 -4.25
CA LEU A 182 9.83 10.62 -4.51
C LEU A 182 9.15 10.45 -5.87
N PHE A 183 7.84 10.66 -5.89
CA PHE A 183 7.00 10.43 -7.05
C PHE A 183 6.57 11.75 -7.71
N PRO A 184 6.70 11.87 -9.04
CA PRO A 184 6.03 12.95 -9.76
C PRO A 184 4.52 12.78 -9.71
N ALA A 185 3.79 13.87 -9.94
CA ALA A 185 2.34 13.86 -10.08
C ALA A 185 1.97 14.08 -11.55
N LEU A 186 1.09 13.24 -12.09
CA LEU A 186 0.49 13.44 -13.42
C LEU A 186 -0.43 14.67 -13.38
N VAL A 187 -1.30 14.68 -12.37
CA VAL A 187 -2.11 15.82 -11.94
C VAL A 187 -2.13 15.85 -10.40
N PRO A 188 -2.50 16.96 -9.74
CA PRO A 188 -2.62 16.98 -8.29
C PRO A 188 -3.47 15.81 -7.76
N ASN A 189 -2.99 15.15 -6.70
CA ASN A 189 -3.54 13.92 -6.09
C ASN A 189 -3.38 12.64 -6.91
N VAL A 190 -2.79 12.69 -8.12
CA VAL A 190 -2.55 11.50 -8.95
C VAL A 190 -1.05 11.35 -9.21
N PRO A 191 -0.32 10.61 -8.34
CA PRO A 191 1.09 10.33 -8.54
C PRO A 191 1.30 9.43 -9.76
N GLU A 192 2.42 9.64 -10.43
CA GLU A 192 2.95 8.73 -11.44
C GLU A 192 3.27 7.36 -10.82
N CYS A 193 3.15 6.30 -11.62
CA CYS A 193 3.36 4.94 -11.14
C CYS A 193 4.79 4.72 -10.62
N ASP A 194 5.79 5.30 -11.28
CA ASP A 194 7.20 5.12 -10.97
C ASP A 194 7.79 6.36 -10.30
N TYR A 195 8.67 6.14 -9.32
CA TYR A 195 9.44 7.22 -8.69
C TYR A 195 10.41 7.83 -9.70
N SER A 196 10.68 9.13 -9.56
CA SER A 196 11.68 9.84 -10.37
C SER A 196 12.98 10.09 -9.62
N HIS A 197 12.94 10.10 -8.29
CA HIS A 197 14.09 10.38 -7.43
C HIS A 197 14.19 9.36 -6.30
N LYS A 198 15.42 9.03 -5.91
CA LYS A 198 15.75 8.05 -4.87
C LYS A 198 16.90 8.58 -4.02
N PHE A 199 16.68 8.76 -2.73
CA PHE A 199 17.65 9.25 -1.76
C PHE A 199 18.14 8.10 -0.87
N ILE A 200 19.46 7.83 -0.89
CA ILE A 200 20.09 6.73 -0.13
C ILE A 200 20.56 7.28 1.22
N PRO A 201 19.93 6.91 2.34
CA PRO A 201 20.17 7.55 3.63
C PRO A 201 21.54 7.18 4.22
N GLN A 202 22.30 8.17 4.70
CA GLN A 202 23.50 7.95 5.51
C GLN A 202 23.32 8.44 6.95
N PHE A 203 24.23 8.02 7.84
CA PHE A 203 24.26 8.54 9.20
C PHE A 203 24.45 10.06 9.21
N ASN A 204 23.67 10.75 10.05
CA ASN A 204 23.71 12.20 10.23
C ASN A 204 23.27 12.99 8.97
N GLU A 205 22.45 12.38 8.13
CA GLU A 205 21.72 13.07 7.07
C GLU A 205 20.26 13.28 7.48
N MET A 206 19.69 14.41 7.09
CA MET A 206 18.26 14.68 7.26
C MET A 206 17.65 15.03 5.92
N ALA A 207 16.70 14.23 5.43
CA ALA A 207 15.85 14.60 4.30
C ALA A 207 14.60 15.34 4.82
N PHE A 208 14.14 16.35 4.10
CA PHE A 208 12.96 17.12 4.50
C PHE A 208 12.28 17.78 3.30
N PHE A 209 10.98 18.01 3.41
CA PHE A 209 10.18 18.66 2.37
C PHE A 209 8.97 19.35 2.99
N LYS A 210 8.49 20.39 2.31
CA LYS A 210 7.22 21.01 2.65
C LYS A 210 6.10 20.02 2.33
N VAL A 211 5.15 19.84 3.23
CA VAL A 211 3.94 19.06 2.95
C VAL A 211 3.11 19.82 1.91
N GLN A 212 2.81 19.18 0.80
CA GLN A 212 2.13 19.77 -0.34
C GLN A 212 0.96 18.86 -0.75
N PRO A 213 -0.30 19.21 -0.37
CA PRO A 213 -1.48 18.46 -0.73
C PRO A 213 -1.50 18.06 -2.21
N GLY A 214 -1.60 16.76 -2.47
CA GLY A 214 -1.64 16.18 -3.80
C GLY A 214 -0.35 16.20 -4.60
N LEU A 215 0.79 16.54 -4.00
CA LEU A 215 2.09 16.61 -4.69
C LEU A 215 3.22 15.88 -3.95
N SER A 216 3.29 15.94 -2.62
CA SER A 216 4.42 15.43 -1.84
C SER A 216 4.45 13.90 -1.69
N PHE A 217 4.11 13.17 -2.75
CA PHE A 217 4.06 11.71 -2.76
C PHE A 217 5.46 11.09 -2.65
N HIS A 218 5.63 10.25 -1.63
CA HIS A 218 6.88 9.55 -1.36
C HIS A 218 6.63 8.21 -0.67
N ASP A 219 7.69 7.41 -0.60
CA ASP A 219 7.66 6.14 0.09
C ASP A 219 9.04 5.79 0.70
N VAL A 220 9.09 4.70 1.46
CA VAL A 220 10.33 4.06 1.90
C VAL A 220 10.49 2.72 1.18
N GLU A 221 11.46 2.66 0.27
CA GLU A 221 11.85 1.43 -0.43
C GLU A 221 12.12 0.31 0.60
N GLU A 222 11.62 -0.89 0.34
CA GLU A 222 11.83 -2.04 1.24
C GLU A 222 13.32 -2.23 1.57
N VAL A 223 13.63 -2.45 2.84
CA VAL A 223 14.97 -2.90 3.25
C VAL A 223 15.15 -4.37 2.87
N ARG A 224 16.13 -4.64 2.01
CA ARG A 224 16.30 -5.94 1.32
C ARG A 224 17.24 -6.89 2.05
N VAL A 225 18.06 -6.38 2.96
CA VAL A 225 19.11 -7.13 3.66
C VAL A 225 18.87 -7.11 5.16
N ASP A 226 19.52 -8.04 5.87
CA ASP A 226 19.48 -8.09 7.34
C ASP A 226 20.34 -6.99 7.96
N LYS A 227 19.81 -5.76 7.93
CA LYS A 227 20.39 -4.54 8.51
C LYS A 227 19.28 -3.70 9.11
N GLN A 228 19.65 -2.88 10.09
CA GLN A 228 18.75 -1.95 10.75
C GLN A 228 18.98 -0.54 10.21
N ARG A 229 17.96 0.00 9.55
CA ARG A 229 17.89 1.41 9.16
C ARG A 229 17.10 2.15 10.23
N LEU A 230 17.81 2.63 11.25
CA LEU A 230 17.24 3.48 12.29
C LEU A 230 17.04 4.90 11.74
N SER A 231 15.89 5.49 12.03
CA SER A 231 15.59 6.87 11.70
C SER A 231 14.69 7.52 12.75
N ILE A 232 14.82 8.83 12.89
CA ILE A 232 13.92 9.67 13.65
C ILE A 232 13.16 10.51 12.63
N GLN A 233 11.85 10.27 12.51
CA GLN A 233 10.98 11.02 11.63
C GLN A 233 10.11 11.96 12.45
N GLY A 234 9.68 13.05 11.84
CA GLY A 234 8.80 13.99 12.51
C GLY A 234 8.27 15.06 11.59
N TRP A 235 7.44 15.91 12.18
CA TRP A 235 6.81 17.01 11.48
C TRP A 235 6.94 18.31 12.24
N TYR A 236 7.16 19.39 11.50
CA TYR A 236 6.88 20.73 11.98
C TYR A 236 5.45 21.10 11.63
N HIS A 237 4.76 21.69 12.59
CA HIS A 237 3.36 22.05 12.44
C HIS A 237 3.16 23.54 12.13
N ILE A 238 1.96 23.86 11.64
CA ILE A 238 1.40 25.21 11.66
C ILE A 238 1.52 25.78 13.09
N PRO A 239 2.01 27.02 13.27
CA PRO A 239 2.10 27.65 14.59
C PRO A 239 0.78 27.58 15.35
N GLN A 240 0.84 27.39 16.66
CA GLN A 240 -0.30 27.30 17.55
C GLN A 240 -0.65 28.66 18.15
N ARG A 241 -1.85 28.80 18.71
CA ARG A 241 -2.30 30.06 19.31
C ARG A 241 -1.30 30.55 20.37
N GLY A 242 -0.74 31.73 20.15
CA GLY A 242 0.27 32.35 21.02
C GLY A 242 1.73 32.21 20.55
N GLU A 243 1.98 31.46 19.46
CA GLU A 243 3.30 31.37 18.82
C GLU A 243 3.52 32.43 17.73
N ASP A 244 4.79 32.71 17.42
CA ASP A 244 5.17 33.61 16.32
C ASP A 244 4.66 33.08 14.97
N GLY A 245 3.95 33.93 14.23
CA GLY A 245 3.36 33.58 12.94
C GLY A 245 2.07 32.77 13.00
N PHE A 246 1.40 32.67 14.16
CA PHE A 246 0.04 32.11 14.25
C PHE A 246 -0.96 32.96 13.46
N ILE A 247 -1.77 32.29 12.64
CA ILE A 247 -2.87 32.88 11.89
C ILE A 247 -4.13 32.09 12.23
N GLU A 248 -5.14 32.79 12.76
CA GLU A 248 -6.43 32.17 13.11
C GLU A 248 -7.15 31.68 11.84
N GLY A 249 -7.57 30.41 11.81
CA GLY A 249 -8.23 29.78 10.66
C GLY A 249 -7.29 29.05 9.67
N GLU A 250 -5.96 29.19 9.79
CA GLU A 250 -5.02 28.61 8.82
C GLU A 250 -4.96 27.08 8.90
N GLN A 251 -5.03 26.53 10.11
CA GLN A 251 -5.06 25.08 10.31
C GLN A 251 -6.34 24.49 9.73
N GLU A 252 -7.49 25.10 10.03
CA GLU A 252 -8.80 24.67 9.54
C GLU A 252 -8.88 24.76 8.01
N GLU A 253 -8.31 25.80 7.40
CA GLU A 253 -8.25 25.93 5.94
C GLU A 253 -7.35 24.86 5.30
N THR A 254 -6.24 24.51 5.95
CA THR A 254 -5.33 23.45 5.49
C THR A 254 -6.01 22.08 5.60
N GLU A 255 -6.63 21.81 6.74
CA GLU A 255 -7.35 20.57 7.03
C GLU A 255 -8.52 20.38 6.05
N ALA A 256 -9.25 21.46 5.73
CA ALA A 256 -10.33 21.43 4.75
C ALA A 256 -9.87 20.99 3.34
N LYS A 257 -8.66 21.38 2.93
CA LYS A 257 -8.04 21.00 1.64
C LYS A 257 -7.47 19.58 1.63
N SER A 258 -7.29 18.98 2.81
CA SER A 258 -6.76 17.62 2.99
C SER A 258 -7.84 16.59 3.29
N THR A 259 -9.11 16.99 3.37
CA THR A 259 -10.18 16.06 3.72
C THR A 259 -10.21 14.90 2.73
N LEU A 260 -10.31 13.69 3.27
CA LEU A 260 -10.34 12.42 2.52
C LEU A 260 -11.44 12.44 1.42
N GLN A 261 -12.55 13.15 1.69
CA GLN A 261 -13.62 13.43 0.72
C GLN A 261 -13.17 14.19 -0.54
N GLN A 262 -12.14 15.03 -0.48
CA GLN A 262 -11.57 15.67 -1.68
C GLN A 262 -10.68 14.69 -2.48
N LEU A 263 -9.97 13.78 -1.80
CA LEU A 263 -9.13 12.75 -2.41
C LEU A 263 -9.94 11.63 -3.09
N GLU A 264 -11.17 11.41 -2.64
CA GLU A 264 -12.12 10.44 -3.23
C GLU A 264 -13.16 11.08 -4.17
N SER A 265 -12.93 12.33 -4.58
CA SER A 265 -13.83 12.98 -5.53
C SER A 265 -13.97 12.18 -6.83
N LYS A 266 -15.16 12.23 -7.45
CA LYS A 266 -15.44 11.56 -8.73
C LYS A 266 -14.40 11.91 -9.81
N GLU A 267 -13.88 13.14 -9.79
CA GLU A 267 -12.85 13.62 -10.71
C GLU A 267 -11.50 12.86 -10.54
N LEU A 268 -11.16 12.46 -9.31
CA LEU A 268 -9.94 11.69 -9.05
C LEU A 268 -10.13 10.20 -9.33
N GLN A 269 -11.33 9.67 -9.09
CA GLN A 269 -11.71 8.30 -9.48
C GLN A 269 -11.62 8.09 -11.00
N GLU A 270 -11.67 9.14 -11.83
CA GLU A 270 -11.38 9.05 -13.26
C GLU A 270 -9.96 8.53 -13.57
N TYR A 271 -9.00 8.67 -12.66
CA TYR A 271 -7.62 8.21 -12.84
C TYR A 271 -7.34 6.82 -12.26
N ASP A 272 -8.35 6.19 -11.64
CA ASP A 272 -8.24 4.86 -11.06
C ASP A 272 -8.33 3.79 -12.15
N PHE A 273 -7.28 2.99 -12.31
CA PHE A 273 -7.26 1.84 -13.23
C PHE A 273 -6.68 0.59 -12.54
N PRO A 274 -7.25 -0.61 -12.75
CA PRO A 274 -8.46 -0.87 -13.53
C PRO A 274 -9.71 -0.20 -12.93
N LYS A 275 -10.68 0.14 -13.78
CA LYS A 275 -11.98 0.63 -13.32
C LYS A 275 -12.74 -0.48 -12.62
N GLU A 276 -13.31 -0.24 -11.45
CA GLU A 276 -14.20 -1.16 -10.75
C GLU A 276 -15.60 -1.14 -11.38
N VAL A 277 -15.71 -1.59 -12.64
CA VAL A 277 -16.96 -1.61 -13.39
C VAL A 277 -17.31 -3.03 -13.75
N ARG A 278 -18.45 -3.49 -13.27
CA ARG A 278 -19.05 -4.78 -13.60
C ARG A 278 -20.05 -4.59 -14.74
N LEU A 279 -19.90 -5.38 -15.80
CA LEU A 279 -20.74 -5.24 -16.98
C LEU A 279 -22.02 -6.06 -16.81
N PRO A 280 -23.21 -5.43 -16.89
CA PRO A 280 -24.47 -6.13 -16.69
C PRO A 280 -24.73 -7.12 -17.82
N PHE A 281 -25.24 -8.29 -17.46
CA PHE A 281 -25.71 -9.29 -18.41
C PHE A 281 -27.07 -8.89 -18.97
N SER A 282 -27.31 -9.26 -20.22
CA SER A 282 -28.65 -9.11 -20.80
C SER A 282 -29.64 -10.04 -20.10
N SER A 283 -30.92 -9.67 -20.07
CA SER A 283 -31.98 -10.54 -19.51
C SER A 283 -32.07 -11.89 -20.23
N TYR A 284 -31.73 -11.95 -21.51
CA TYR A 284 -31.62 -13.21 -22.27
C TYR A 284 -30.48 -14.08 -21.77
N GLU A 285 -29.32 -13.47 -21.49
CA GLU A 285 -28.16 -14.17 -20.96
C GLU A 285 -28.47 -14.74 -19.57
N ILE A 286 -29.05 -13.95 -18.67
CA ILE A 286 -29.48 -14.39 -17.33
C ILE A 286 -30.40 -15.60 -17.45
N LYS A 287 -31.49 -15.47 -18.24
CA LYS A 287 -32.44 -16.57 -18.51
C LYS A 287 -31.76 -17.82 -19.05
N SER A 288 -30.72 -17.66 -19.86
CA SER A 288 -30.05 -18.80 -20.47
C SER A 288 -29.43 -19.76 -19.44
N TYR A 289 -28.97 -19.27 -18.28
CA TYR A 289 -28.40 -20.09 -17.21
C TYR A 289 -29.28 -20.18 -15.95
N THR A 290 -30.36 -19.39 -15.86
CA THR A 290 -31.35 -19.55 -14.79
C THR A 290 -32.44 -20.56 -15.13
N ASP A 291 -32.86 -20.62 -16.39
CA ASP A 291 -33.99 -21.44 -16.83
C ASP A 291 -33.54 -22.86 -17.22
N GLY A 292 -34.26 -23.87 -16.73
CA GLY A 292 -34.04 -25.28 -17.09
C GLY A 292 -33.11 -26.05 -16.15
N ASN A 293 -32.41 -27.06 -16.69
CA ASN A 293 -31.56 -27.94 -15.88
C ASN A 293 -30.31 -27.19 -15.36
N PRO A 294 -29.96 -27.38 -14.08
CA PRO A 294 -28.86 -26.67 -13.45
C PRO A 294 -27.50 -26.94 -14.13
N LEU A 295 -27.17 -28.19 -14.46
CA LEU A 295 -26.05 -28.57 -15.32
C LEU A 295 -26.48 -29.70 -16.25
N ASP A 296 -26.35 -29.50 -17.56
CA ASP A 296 -26.61 -30.55 -18.56
C ASP A 296 -25.32 -31.30 -18.95
N ALA A 297 -25.44 -32.30 -19.85
CA ALA A 297 -24.31 -33.10 -20.29
C ALA A 297 -23.22 -32.27 -20.99
N PHE A 298 -23.61 -31.21 -21.71
CA PHE A 298 -22.66 -30.30 -22.35
C PHE A 298 -21.94 -29.46 -21.30
N ASP A 299 -22.66 -28.95 -20.29
CA ASP A 299 -22.05 -28.20 -19.19
C ASP A 299 -21.02 -29.07 -18.46
N LEU A 300 -21.35 -30.31 -18.11
CA LEU A 300 -20.42 -31.23 -17.43
C LEU A 300 -19.19 -31.53 -18.28
N GLU A 301 -19.36 -31.80 -19.58
CA GLU A 301 -18.24 -32.02 -20.49
C GLU A 301 -17.37 -30.76 -20.60
N PHE A 302 -17.97 -29.59 -20.76
CA PHE A 302 -17.25 -28.32 -20.88
C PHE A 302 -16.50 -27.96 -19.60
N LEU A 303 -17.16 -28.03 -18.44
CA LEU A 303 -16.57 -27.74 -17.14
C LEU A 303 -15.41 -28.69 -16.82
N SER A 304 -15.56 -29.98 -17.13
CA SER A 304 -14.51 -31.00 -16.85
C SER A 304 -13.19 -30.75 -17.58
N LYS A 305 -13.19 -29.95 -18.67
CA LYS A 305 -11.96 -29.54 -19.38
C LYS A 305 -11.05 -28.69 -18.49
N TYR A 306 -11.62 -27.95 -17.53
CA TYR A 306 -10.90 -27.03 -16.66
C TYR A 306 -10.99 -27.45 -15.19
N MET A 307 -12.19 -27.79 -14.72
CA MET A 307 -12.48 -28.02 -13.31
C MET A 307 -12.21 -29.45 -12.87
N ASN A 308 -11.81 -29.60 -11.61
CA ASN A 308 -11.72 -30.90 -10.96
C ASN A 308 -13.10 -31.61 -11.01
N PRO A 309 -13.19 -32.83 -11.61
CA PRO A 309 -14.44 -33.55 -11.75
C PRO A 309 -15.19 -33.81 -10.43
N GLU A 310 -14.48 -33.89 -9.30
CA GLU A 310 -15.11 -34.06 -7.99
C GLU A 310 -16.04 -32.90 -7.63
N LEU A 311 -15.69 -31.67 -8.05
CA LEU A 311 -16.47 -30.45 -7.84
C LEU A 311 -17.74 -30.36 -8.70
N LEU A 312 -17.92 -31.33 -9.62
CA LEU A 312 -19.07 -31.43 -10.51
C LEU A 312 -20.04 -32.55 -10.10
N THR A 313 -19.70 -33.30 -9.04
CA THR A 313 -20.56 -34.36 -8.51
C THR A 313 -21.71 -33.79 -7.70
N SER A 314 -22.87 -34.45 -7.74
CA SER A 314 -24.08 -33.99 -7.02
C SER A 314 -23.81 -33.81 -5.52
N ASP A 315 -23.13 -34.75 -4.88
CA ASP A 315 -22.85 -34.71 -3.44
C ASP A 315 -21.95 -33.52 -3.07
N LYS A 316 -20.92 -33.26 -3.90
CA LYS A 316 -20.01 -32.14 -3.66
C LYS A 316 -20.68 -30.80 -3.90
N LEU A 317 -21.51 -30.66 -4.93
CA LEU A 317 -22.28 -29.44 -5.19
C LEU A 317 -23.18 -29.08 -4.02
N VAL A 318 -23.94 -30.05 -3.50
CA VAL A 318 -24.80 -29.86 -2.32
C VAL A 318 -23.98 -29.49 -1.09
N SER A 319 -22.83 -30.13 -0.89
CA SER A 319 -21.94 -29.82 0.23
C SER A 319 -21.36 -28.41 0.15
N LEU A 320 -20.96 -27.95 -1.04
CA LEU A 320 -20.44 -26.60 -1.25
C LEU A 320 -21.54 -25.56 -1.06
N GLN A 321 -22.71 -25.78 -1.64
CA GLN A 321 -23.87 -24.90 -1.48
C GLN A 321 -24.23 -24.72 -0.01
N LYS A 322 -24.35 -25.82 0.74
CA LYS A 322 -24.66 -25.77 2.16
C LYS A 322 -23.64 -24.93 2.93
N LYS A 323 -22.34 -25.15 2.67
CA LYS A 323 -21.27 -24.40 3.34
C LYS A 323 -21.32 -22.91 2.99
N PHE A 324 -21.55 -22.56 1.73
CA PHE A 324 -21.65 -21.16 1.33
C PHE A 324 -22.83 -20.45 1.98
N VAL A 325 -24.01 -21.09 2.04
CA VAL A 325 -25.20 -20.52 2.68
C VAL A 325 -24.98 -20.29 4.18
N GLU A 326 -24.18 -21.14 4.84
CA GLU A 326 -23.85 -21.01 6.27
C GLU A 326 -22.79 -19.92 6.54
N GLU A 327 -21.77 -19.78 5.68
CA GLU A 327 -20.58 -18.97 5.96
C GLU A 327 -20.45 -17.71 5.09
N ASN A 328 -21.23 -17.55 4.02
CA ASN A 328 -21.02 -16.58 2.94
C ASN A 328 -19.59 -16.60 2.35
N LEU A 329 -18.88 -17.70 2.55
CA LEU A 329 -17.48 -17.90 2.22
C LEU A 329 -17.26 -19.37 1.82
N LEU A 330 -16.53 -19.56 0.73
CA LEU A 330 -16.00 -20.85 0.30
C LEU A 330 -14.52 -20.72 -0.01
N GLN A 331 -13.76 -21.68 0.47
CA GLN A 331 -12.39 -21.92 0.05
C GLN A 331 -12.31 -23.31 -0.56
N ILE A 332 -12.07 -23.36 -1.86
CA ILE A 332 -12.04 -24.58 -2.65
C ILE A 332 -10.59 -24.82 -3.08
N ASP A 333 -9.98 -25.84 -2.50
CA ASP A 333 -8.71 -26.36 -2.97
C ASP A 333 -8.93 -27.18 -4.26
N ASP A 334 -7.94 -27.12 -5.14
CA ASP A 334 -7.94 -27.80 -6.43
C ASP A 334 -9.17 -27.53 -7.30
N LEU A 335 -9.45 -26.24 -7.55
CA LEU A 335 -10.52 -25.83 -8.48
C LEU A 335 -10.29 -26.44 -9.87
N LEU A 336 -9.08 -26.27 -10.40
CA LEU A 336 -8.69 -26.78 -11.70
C LEU A 336 -8.33 -28.26 -11.60
N ASN A 337 -8.68 -29.03 -12.62
CA ASN A 337 -8.29 -30.44 -12.72
C ASN A 337 -6.76 -30.58 -12.77
N HIS A 338 -6.29 -31.77 -12.39
CA HIS A 338 -4.86 -32.05 -12.27
C HIS A 338 -4.07 -31.72 -13.55
N ASP A 339 -4.59 -32.06 -14.73
CA ASP A 339 -3.85 -31.93 -15.99
C ASP A 339 -3.72 -30.46 -16.42
N TYR A 340 -4.82 -29.69 -16.35
CA TYR A 340 -4.83 -28.26 -16.62
C TYR A 340 -3.96 -27.51 -15.60
N ALA A 341 -4.15 -27.78 -14.31
CA ALA A 341 -3.39 -27.17 -13.23
C ALA A 341 -1.88 -27.45 -13.39
N LYS A 342 -1.49 -28.69 -13.68
CA LYS A 342 -0.07 -29.05 -13.87
C LYS A 342 0.55 -28.35 -15.08
N HIS A 343 -0.20 -28.23 -16.18
CA HIS A 343 0.27 -27.52 -17.37
C HIS A 343 0.47 -26.02 -17.07
N LEU A 344 -0.54 -25.36 -16.51
CA LEU A 344 -0.48 -23.94 -16.17
C LEU A 344 0.60 -23.65 -15.11
N HIS A 345 0.78 -24.52 -14.12
CA HIS A 345 1.86 -24.41 -13.12
C HIS A 345 3.22 -24.34 -13.79
N LYS A 346 3.46 -25.26 -14.73
CA LYS A 346 4.72 -25.31 -15.49
C LYS A 346 4.91 -24.03 -16.30
N LEU A 347 3.88 -23.54 -16.98
CA LEU A 347 3.97 -22.33 -17.80
C LEU A 347 4.30 -21.09 -16.96
N ILE A 348 3.55 -20.84 -15.89
CA ILE A 348 3.79 -19.67 -15.01
C ILE A 348 5.19 -19.78 -14.39
N ARG A 349 5.59 -20.97 -13.93
CA ARG A 349 6.93 -21.18 -13.35
C ARG A 349 8.05 -20.97 -14.36
N SER A 350 7.91 -21.46 -15.59
CA SER A 350 8.88 -21.20 -16.66
C SER A 350 8.95 -19.71 -16.98
N HIS A 351 7.80 -19.02 -17.05
CA HIS A 351 7.78 -17.57 -17.29
C HIS A 351 8.49 -16.78 -16.18
N GLU A 352 8.31 -17.14 -14.92
CA GLU A 352 9.03 -16.50 -13.80
C GLU A 352 10.54 -16.70 -13.85
N LEU A 353 11.01 -17.84 -14.36
CA LEU A 353 12.44 -18.19 -14.39
C LEU A 353 13.14 -17.68 -15.67
N ASP A 354 12.43 -17.72 -16.80
CA ASP A 354 13.02 -17.52 -18.13
C ASP A 354 12.77 -16.11 -18.68
N SER A 355 11.77 -15.38 -18.17
CA SER A 355 11.42 -14.03 -18.62
C SER A 355 11.93 -12.95 -17.68
N VAL A 356 12.32 -11.80 -18.24
CA VAL A 356 12.63 -10.60 -17.44
C VAL A 356 11.34 -9.97 -16.94
N MET A 357 11.16 -9.91 -15.63
CA MET A 357 10.02 -9.23 -15.02
C MET A 357 10.12 -7.71 -15.23
N PRO A 358 9.10 -7.03 -15.79
CA PRO A 358 9.11 -5.59 -15.97
C PRO A 358 9.02 -4.88 -14.61
N LYS A 359 9.92 -3.94 -14.35
CA LYS A 359 10.00 -3.17 -13.09
C LYS A 359 9.31 -1.81 -13.20
N ARG A 360 9.39 -1.21 -14.39
CA ARG A 360 8.79 0.09 -14.71
C ARG A 360 7.55 -0.06 -15.55
N ARG A 361 6.67 0.94 -15.51
CA ARG A 361 5.45 1.00 -16.30
C ARG A 361 5.73 0.86 -17.80
N GLU A 362 6.74 1.56 -18.31
CA GLU A 362 7.12 1.57 -19.73
C GLU A 362 7.58 0.21 -20.25
N GLU A 363 8.02 -0.69 -19.36
CA GLU A 363 8.45 -2.05 -19.68
C GLU A 363 7.27 -3.02 -19.79
N VAL A 364 6.08 -2.61 -19.36
CA VAL A 364 4.87 -3.42 -19.40
C VAL A 364 4.28 -3.37 -20.81
N SER A 365 4.19 -4.53 -21.44
CA SER A 365 3.61 -4.65 -22.78
C SER A 365 2.23 -5.29 -22.74
N PHE A 366 1.33 -4.80 -23.60
CA PHE A 366 0.04 -5.43 -23.89
C PHE A 366 0.19 -6.94 -24.15
N PRO A 367 -0.68 -7.81 -23.61
CA PRO A 367 -1.97 -7.50 -22.97
C PRO A 367 -1.93 -7.09 -21.49
N TRP A 368 -0.75 -7.06 -20.88
CA TRP A 368 -0.60 -6.56 -19.52
C TRP A 368 -0.70 -5.04 -19.47
N LYS A 369 -1.33 -4.54 -18.41
CA LYS A 369 -1.47 -3.13 -18.03
C LYS A 369 -0.91 -2.94 -16.62
N MET A 370 -0.72 -1.68 -16.21
CA MET A 370 -0.29 -1.31 -14.85
C MET A 370 -1.44 -0.65 -14.11
N ALA A 371 -1.78 -1.16 -12.92
CA ALA A 371 -2.76 -0.55 -12.05
C ALA A 371 -2.19 0.73 -11.40
N VAL A 372 -3.03 1.75 -11.32
CA VAL A 372 -2.70 3.12 -10.88
C VAL A 372 -3.93 3.75 -10.21
N PRO A 373 -3.76 4.73 -9.31
CA PRO A 373 -2.49 5.32 -8.86
C PRO A 373 -1.82 4.56 -7.69
N PRO A 374 -0.48 4.67 -7.53
CA PRO A 374 0.29 3.90 -6.55
C PRO A 374 0.06 4.28 -5.09
N HIS A 375 -0.74 5.29 -4.77
CA HIS A 375 -1.17 5.56 -3.39
C HIS A 375 -2.46 4.81 -3.02
N LYS A 376 -3.05 4.05 -3.97
CA LYS A 376 -4.18 3.13 -3.75
C LYS A 376 -3.79 1.69 -4.01
N TRP A 377 -3.14 1.47 -5.15
CA TRP A 377 -2.71 0.13 -5.57
C TRP A 377 -1.66 0.20 -6.68
N ARG A 378 -0.95 -0.90 -6.85
CA ARG A 378 -0.02 -1.11 -7.96
C ARG A 378 0.08 -2.61 -8.24
N PHE A 379 -0.28 -3.05 -9.43
CA PHE A 379 -0.13 -4.43 -9.87
C PHE A 379 -0.23 -4.53 -11.39
N MET A 380 0.32 -5.59 -11.98
CA MET A 380 0.07 -5.87 -13.38
C MET A 380 -1.28 -6.56 -13.54
N TYR A 381 -2.05 -6.19 -14.56
CA TYR A 381 -3.32 -6.86 -14.83
C TYR A 381 -3.64 -7.03 -16.31
N MET A 382 -4.54 -7.96 -16.61
CA MET A 382 -5.22 -8.11 -17.90
C MET A 382 -6.72 -8.12 -17.66
N ASP A 383 -7.45 -7.27 -18.36
CA ASP A 383 -8.90 -7.08 -18.24
C ASP A 383 -9.65 -7.39 -19.54
N GLY A 384 -8.94 -7.88 -20.57
CA GLY A 384 -9.51 -8.17 -21.88
C GLY A 384 -9.87 -6.93 -22.72
N LYS A 385 -9.46 -5.73 -22.31
CA LYS A 385 -9.70 -4.47 -23.03
C LYS A 385 -8.43 -3.96 -23.71
N GLN A 386 -8.59 -2.99 -24.62
CA GLN A 386 -7.47 -2.28 -25.26
C GLN A 386 -6.60 -1.53 -24.24
N PRO A 387 -5.33 -1.25 -24.55
CA PRO A 387 -4.46 -0.48 -23.66
C PRO A 387 -4.89 1.00 -23.59
N GLU A 388 -4.85 1.55 -22.38
CA GLU A 388 -5.07 2.97 -22.12
C GLU A 388 -3.73 3.73 -22.08
N GLU A 389 -3.70 4.91 -22.69
CA GLU A 389 -2.56 5.82 -22.57
C GLU A 389 -2.64 6.59 -21.24
N TRP A 390 -1.52 6.65 -20.52
CA TRP A 390 -1.45 7.39 -19.26
C TRP A 390 -0.91 8.79 -19.46
N THR A 391 -1.81 9.56 -20.02
CA THR A 391 -1.76 11.01 -20.14
C THR A 391 -3.13 11.52 -19.70
N VAL A 392 -3.25 12.81 -19.42
CA VAL A 392 -4.55 13.41 -19.07
C VAL A 392 -5.56 13.18 -20.19
N GLU A 393 -5.14 13.32 -21.45
CA GLU A 393 -5.94 13.08 -22.64
C GLU A 393 -6.30 11.60 -22.81
N GLY A 394 -5.33 10.70 -22.57
CA GLY A 394 -5.53 9.26 -22.66
C GLY A 394 -6.53 8.74 -21.62
N VAL A 395 -6.45 9.22 -20.37
CA VAL A 395 -7.42 8.91 -19.31
C VAL A 395 -8.82 9.42 -19.68
N LYS A 396 -8.93 10.67 -20.16
CA LYS A 396 -10.22 11.22 -20.63
C LYS A 396 -10.81 10.40 -21.77
N LEU A 397 -9.98 9.96 -22.71
CA LEU A 397 -10.41 9.11 -23.83
C LEU A 397 -10.85 7.73 -23.35
N ALA A 398 -10.16 7.12 -22.39
CA ALA A 398 -10.55 5.84 -21.83
C ALA A 398 -11.91 5.92 -21.11
N ASN A 399 -12.17 7.00 -20.36
CA ASN A 399 -13.41 7.16 -19.61
C ASN A 399 -14.61 7.60 -20.46
N ASN A 400 -14.39 8.46 -21.46
CA ASN A 400 -15.47 9.07 -22.25
C ASN A 400 -15.57 8.56 -23.69
N GLY A 401 -14.57 7.80 -24.15
CA GLY A 401 -14.53 7.22 -25.48
C GLY A 401 -15.42 5.99 -25.61
N VAL A 402 -15.16 5.21 -26.66
CA VAL A 402 -15.91 3.98 -26.93
C VAL A 402 -15.67 2.99 -25.78
N GLN A 403 -16.75 2.68 -25.05
CA GLN A 403 -16.71 1.72 -23.96
C GLN A 403 -16.75 0.29 -24.51
N GLU A 404 -15.59 -0.35 -24.56
CA GLU A 404 -15.45 -1.74 -25.02
C GLU A 404 -15.66 -2.75 -23.89
N SER A 405 -16.34 -3.84 -24.22
CA SER A 405 -16.46 -5.00 -23.32
C SER A 405 -15.18 -5.86 -23.38
N PRO A 406 -14.74 -6.46 -22.25
CA PRO A 406 -13.67 -7.45 -22.22
C PRO A 406 -13.84 -8.55 -23.27
N ASN A 407 -12.81 -8.78 -24.07
CA ASN A 407 -12.76 -9.84 -25.06
C ASN A 407 -11.49 -10.67 -24.91
N PHE A 408 -11.50 -11.59 -23.95
CA PHE A 408 -10.35 -12.45 -23.65
C PHE A 408 -9.98 -13.39 -24.81
N GLN A 409 -10.92 -13.77 -25.69
CA GLN A 409 -10.60 -14.53 -26.90
C GLN A 409 -9.72 -13.73 -27.87
N LEU A 410 -10.03 -12.45 -28.08
CA LEU A 410 -9.18 -11.58 -28.90
C LEU A 410 -7.84 -11.31 -28.21
N THR A 411 -7.85 -11.06 -26.89
CA THR A 411 -6.62 -10.91 -26.10
C THR A 411 -5.72 -12.13 -26.20
N ASN A 412 -6.29 -13.34 -26.15
CA ASN A 412 -5.59 -14.60 -26.34
C ASN A 412 -4.92 -14.68 -27.72
N GLN A 413 -5.63 -14.30 -28.79
CA GLN A 413 -5.06 -14.29 -30.14
C GLN A 413 -3.89 -13.30 -30.29
N MET A 414 -3.92 -12.20 -29.54
CA MET A 414 -2.86 -11.17 -29.54
C MET A 414 -1.70 -11.50 -28.59
N ALA A 415 -1.87 -12.47 -27.68
CA ALA A 415 -0.86 -12.82 -26.69
C ALA A 415 0.39 -13.44 -27.35
N LYS A 416 1.56 -12.96 -26.90
CA LYS A 416 2.87 -13.30 -27.46
C LYS A 416 3.44 -14.59 -26.89
N ASP A 417 3.12 -14.90 -25.64
CA ASP A 417 3.61 -16.07 -24.92
C ASP A 417 2.47 -17.01 -24.52
N GLU A 418 2.81 -18.28 -24.30
CA GLU A 418 1.87 -19.35 -23.99
C GLU A 418 1.21 -19.18 -22.60
N THR A 419 1.95 -18.67 -21.62
CA THR A 419 1.43 -18.39 -20.26
C THR A 419 0.27 -17.40 -20.31
N THR A 420 0.45 -16.30 -21.03
CA THR A 420 -0.59 -15.28 -21.24
C THR A 420 -1.80 -15.86 -22.01
N ARG A 421 -1.57 -16.74 -23.00
CA ARG A 421 -2.67 -17.43 -23.70
C ARG A 421 -3.48 -18.30 -22.75
N GLU A 422 -2.84 -19.16 -21.96
CA GLU A 422 -3.56 -20.04 -21.04
C GLU A 422 -4.29 -19.28 -19.94
N LEU A 423 -3.72 -18.18 -19.44
CA LEU A 423 -4.40 -17.31 -18.47
C LEU A 423 -5.65 -16.63 -19.06
N THR A 424 -5.53 -16.09 -20.28
CA THR A 424 -6.68 -15.46 -20.97
C THR A 424 -7.75 -16.48 -21.36
N GLN A 425 -7.35 -17.70 -21.73
CA GLN A 425 -8.26 -18.81 -21.99
C GLN A 425 -9.04 -19.20 -20.72
N LEU A 426 -8.36 -19.23 -19.56
CA LEU A 426 -9.01 -19.47 -18.27
C LEU A 426 -9.98 -18.35 -17.88
N SER A 427 -9.64 -17.09 -18.17
CA SER A 427 -10.57 -15.96 -17.99
C SER A 427 -11.81 -16.10 -18.89
N SER A 428 -11.66 -16.52 -20.14
CA SER A 428 -12.80 -16.85 -21.02
C SER A 428 -13.67 -17.98 -20.45
N PHE A 429 -13.07 -18.98 -19.81
CA PHE A 429 -13.80 -20.05 -19.12
C PHE A 429 -14.62 -19.50 -17.94
N MET A 430 -14.06 -18.62 -17.10
CA MET A 430 -14.79 -18.03 -15.97
C MET A 430 -15.95 -17.11 -16.41
N LYS A 431 -15.91 -16.57 -17.64
CA LYS A 431 -17.02 -15.84 -18.27
C LYS A 431 -18.09 -16.75 -18.88
N SER A 432 -17.85 -18.06 -18.96
CA SER A 432 -18.74 -18.98 -19.67
C SER A 432 -20.08 -19.17 -18.98
N LYS A 433 -21.10 -19.48 -19.76
CA LYS A 433 -22.43 -19.85 -19.28
C LYS A 433 -22.38 -21.03 -18.29
N SER A 434 -21.61 -22.07 -18.60
CA SER A 434 -21.52 -23.27 -17.76
C SER A 434 -20.86 -22.97 -16.41
N PHE A 435 -19.86 -22.07 -16.36
CA PHE A 435 -19.29 -21.63 -15.09
C PHE A 435 -20.28 -20.82 -14.26
N LYS A 436 -21.06 -19.92 -14.88
CA LYS A 436 -22.14 -19.18 -14.20
C LYS A 436 -23.22 -20.11 -13.63
N LYS A 437 -23.59 -21.17 -14.36
CA LYS A 437 -24.49 -22.22 -13.86
C LYS A 437 -23.92 -22.90 -12.62
N TRP A 438 -22.65 -23.33 -12.67
CA TRP A 438 -21.96 -23.94 -11.52
C TRP A 438 -21.91 -22.98 -10.33
N LEU A 439 -21.54 -21.72 -10.57
CA LEU A 439 -21.47 -20.67 -9.55
C LEU A 439 -22.83 -20.48 -8.86
N ARG A 440 -23.91 -20.35 -9.64
CA ARG A 440 -25.28 -20.25 -9.12
C ARG A 440 -25.66 -21.42 -8.22
N ILE A 441 -25.27 -22.64 -8.59
CA ILE A 441 -25.59 -23.84 -7.80
C ILE A 441 -24.87 -23.81 -6.46
N ILE A 442 -23.58 -23.48 -6.45
CA ILE A 442 -22.79 -23.51 -5.20
C ILE A 442 -23.01 -22.30 -4.30
N THR A 443 -23.65 -21.24 -4.78
CA THR A 443 -23.95 -20.04 -3.97
C THR A 443 -25.42 -19.82 -3.68
N ASP A 444 -26.32 -20.42 -4.46
CA ASP A 444 -27.75 -20.08 -4.48
C ASP A 444 -28.05 -18.62 -4.86
N LEU A 445 -27.09 -17.95 -5.50
CA LEU A 445 -27.19 -16.57 -5.98
C LEU A 445 -27.18 -16.52 -7.51
N ILE A 446 -27.84 -15.53 -8.10
CA ILE A 446 -27.83 -15.31 -9.55
C ILE A 446 -26.82 -14.21 -9.86
N PRO A 447 -25.66 -14.50 -10.47
CA PRO A 447 -24.78 -13.45 -10.99
C PRO A 447 -25.52 -12.67 -12.06
N ILE A 448 -25.48 -11.33 -12.06
CA ILE A 448 -26.17 -10.48 -13.06
C ILE A 448 -25.23 -9.53 -13.80
N SER A 449 -23.98 -9.45 -13.39
CA SER A 449 -22.90 -8.74 -14.06
C SER A 449 -21.58 -9.48 -13.85
N ASP A 450 -20.52 -9.13 -14.57
CA ASP A 450 -19.18 -9.56 -14.20
C ASP A 450 -18.09 -8.49 -14.40
N GLN A 451 -17.05 -8.63 -13.61
CA GLN A 451 -15.72 -8.13 -13.90
C GLN A 451 -14.72 -9.24 -13.60
N ILE A 452 -13.87 -9.59 -14.56
CA ILE A 452 -12.82 -10.59 -14.39
C ILE A 452 -11.50 -9.97 -14.81
N ILE A 453 -10.48 -10.08 -13.96
CA ILE A 453 -9.13 -9.58 -14.22
C ILE A 453 -8.10 -10.62 -13.82
N VAL A 454 -7.10 -10.84 -14.67
CA VAL A 454 -5.90 -11.61 -14.31
C VAL A 454 -4.92 -10.64 -13.67
N ARG A 455 -4.34 -10.97 -12.52
CA ARG A 455 -3.40 -10.10 -11.81
C ARG A 455 -2.06 -10.79 -11.57
N ARG A 456 -0.99 -10.02 -11.63
CA ARG A 456 0.36 -10.41 -11.23
C ARG A 456 0.93 -9.34 -10.31
N PHE A 457 1.34 -9.76 -9.12
CA PHE A 457 1.95 -8.91 -8.10
C PHE A 457 3.44 -9.21 -8.00
N ARG A 458 4.25 -8.30 -8.52
CA ARG A 458 5.70 -8.41 -8.62
C ARG A 458 6.40 -8.20 -7.27
N PRO A 459 7.39 -9.04 -6.93
CA PRO A 459 8.25 -8.85 -5.76
C PRO A 459 8.90 -7.47 -5.73
N GLY A 460 8.71 -6.74 -4.65
CA GLY A 460 9.30 -5.43 -4.44
C GLY A 460 8.48 -4.24 -4.97
N HIS A 461 7.33 -4.50 -5.59
CA HIS A 461 6.58 -3.47 -6.33
C HIS A 461 5.10 -3.39 -5.97
N ASP A 462 4.41 -4.54 -5.92
CA ASP A 462 2.97 -4.56 -6.14
C ASP A 462 2.16 -4.91 -4.87
N PHE A 463 0.99 -4.28 -4.75
CA PHE A 463 0.07 -4.33 -3.61
C PHE A 463 -1.30 -3.76 -4.01
N ILE A 464 -2.29 -3.96 -3.13
CA ILE A 464 -3.55 -3.20 -3.08
C ILE A 464 -3.69 -2.75 -1.62
N LEU A 465 -4.09 -1.50 -1.37
CA LEU A 465 -4.43 -1.03 -0.01
C LEU A 465 -5.86 -1.42 0.37
N ALA A 466 -6.21 -1.27 1.64
CA ALA A 466 -7.55 -1.56 2.14
C ALA A 466 -8.58 -0.64 1.46
N THR A 467 -9.49 -1.24 0.69
CA THR A 467 -10.62 -0.54 0.08
C THR A 467 -11.92 -1.20 0.52
N SER A 468 -13.02 -0.46 0.52
CA SER A 468 -14.38 -1.01 0.55
C SER A 468 -14.84 -1.37 -0.87
N VAL A 469 -16.09 -1.77 -1.04
CA VAL A 469 -16.68 -2.05 -2.34
C VAL A 469 -17.77 -1.02 -2.67
N ASP A 470 -17.79 -0.55 -3.92
CA ASP A 470 -18.90 0.29 -4.41
C ASP A 470 -20.06 -0.58 -4.90
N THR A 471 -21.17 -0.52 -4.16
CA THR A 471 -22.44 -1.20 -4.43
C THR A 471 -23.52 -0.24 -4.92
N SER A 472 -23.21 1.04 -5.17
CA SER A 472 -24.22 2.07 -5.47
C SER A 472 -25.07 1.79 -6.72
N ASP A 473 -24.49 1.16 -7.74
CA ASP A 473 -25.18 0.72 -8.96
C ASP A 473 -25.65 -0.75 -8.90
N SER A 474 -25.49 -1.42 -7.75
CA SER A 474 -25.79 -2.84 -7.56
C SER A 474 -27.24 -3.03 -7.10
N LYS A 475 -27.85 -4.18 -7.43
CA LYS A 475 -29.22 -4.50 -6.96
C LYS A 475 -29.27 -4.83 -5.48
N GLN A 476 -28.22 -5.49 -4.99
CA GLN A 476 -28.02 -5.84 -3.60
C GLN A 476 -26.90 -4.98 -3.04
N ASP A 477 -26.95 -4.67 -1.75
CA ASP A 477 -25.88 -3.94 -1.06
C ASP A 477 -24.71 -4.86 -0.68
N ALA A 478 -24.36 -5.75 -1.62
CA ALA A 478 -23.27 -6.71 -1.53
C ALA A 478 -22.99 -7.26 -2.94
N LEU A 479 -21.77 -7.74 -3.14
CA LEU A 479 -21.41 -8.48 -4.35
C LEU A 479 -20.78 -9.83 -4.02
N LEU A 480 -20.75 -10.71 -5.00
CA LEU A 480 -20.00 -11.96 -4.95
C LEU A 480 -18.60 -11.72 -5.50
N GLU A 481 -17.57 -12.05 -4.73
CA GLU A 481 -16.16 -11.88 -5.12
C GLU A 481 -15.43 -13.22 -5.08
N GLY A 482 -14.74 -13.56 -6.17
CA GLY A 482 -13.95 -14.78 -6.33
C GLY A 482 -12.49 -14.47 -6.63
N THR A 483 -11.57 -15.20 -6.03
CA THR A 483 -10.12 -15.10 -6.30
C THR A 483 -9.53 -16.50 -6.47
N LEU A 484 -9.07 -16.80 -7.70
CA LEU A 484 -8.35 -18.03 -8.02
C LEU A 484 -6.85 -17.80 -7.92
N ASN A 485 -6.23 -18.31 -6.85
CA ASN A 485 -4.79 -18.21 -6.64
C ASN A 485 -4.04 -19.20 -7.54
N LEU A 486 -3.05 -18.70 -8.28
CA LEU A 486 -2.25 -19.43 -9.27
C LEU A 486 -0.76 -19.18 -9.00
N THR A 487 -0.36 -19.05 -7.75
CA THR A 487 1.02 -18.74 -7.37
C THR A 487 1.84 -20.04 -7.30
N PRO A 488 2.81 -20.29 -8.22
CA PRO A 488 3.47 -21.59 -8.31
C PRO A 488 4.65 -21.76 -7.35
N SER A 489 5.15 -20.65 -6.78
CA SER A 489 6.19 -20.63 -5.77
C SER A 489 5.65 -21.09 -4.41
N LYS A 490 6.54 -21.58 -3.55
CA LYS A 490 6.21 -22.14 -2.22
C LYS A 490 6.70 -21.21 -1.11
N HIS A 491 6.41 -21.54 0.15
CA HIS A 491 6.94 -20.85 1.34
C HIS A 491 6.26 -19.52 1.67
N TRP A 492 5.00 -19.36 1.27
CA TRP A 492 4.18 -18.18 1.58
C TRP A 492 3.45 -18.31 2.93
N GLU A 493 3.46 -19.50 3.54
CA GLU A 493 2.60 -19.85 4.68
C GLU A 493 2.89 -19.02 5.94
N SER A 494 4.09 -18.43 6.06
CA SER A 494 4.43 -17.56 7.19
C SER A 494 3.90 -16.13 7.07
N GLY A 495 3.40 -15.71 5.89
CA GLY A 495 3.01 -14.31 5.63
C GLY A 495 4.16 -13.32 5.49
N GLU A 496 5.41 -13.71 5.78
CA GLU A 496 6.57 -12.80 5.79
C GLU A 496 6.88 -12.14 4.45
N PHE A 497 6.51 -12.79 3.34
CA PHE A 497 6.69 -12.25 2.00
C PHE A 497 5.54 -11.34 1.54
N GLY A 498 4.52 -11.14 2.39
CA GLY A 498 3.29 -10.46 2.00
C GLY A 498 2.53 -11.25 0.92
N GLY A 499 1.84 -10.54 0.03
CA GLY A 499 1.04 -11.15 -1.02
C GLY A 499 -0.19 -11.92 -0.53
N TYR A 500 -0.48 -11.94 0.76
CA TYR A 500 -1.74 -12.49 1.25
C TYR A 500 -2.89 -11.55 0.94
N GLU A 501 -4.03 -12.14 0.68
CA GLU A 501 -5.31 -11.46 0.57
C GLU A 501 -5.95 -11.45 1.95
N LEU A 502 -6.32 -10.26 2.44
CA LEU A 502 -6.92 -10.09 3.75
C LEU A 502 -8.26 -9.35 3.60
N CYS A 503 -9.26 -9.82 4.33
CA CYS A 503 -10.53 -9.14 4.50
C CYS A 503 -10.80 -8.91 5.97
N MET A 504 -11.26 -7.72 6.31
CA MET A 504 -11.55 -7.33 7.69
C MET A 504 -12.83 -6.51 7.74
N ALA A 505 -13.61 -6.70 8.80
CA ALA A 505 -14.78 -5.87 9.09
C ALA A 505 -14.31 -4.51 9.61
N THR A 506 -14.98 -3.43 9.20
CA THR A 506 -14.86 -2.13 9.86
C THR A 506 -15.60 -2.18 11.20
N ASN A 507 -14.93 -1.90 12.31
CA ASN A 507 -15.59 -1.79 13.61
C ASN A 507 -16.09 -0.35 13.83
N ASP A 508 -17.33 -0.19 14.29
CA ASP A 508 -17.90 1.13 14.61
C ASP A 508 -17.24 1.81 15.85
N ASP A 509 -16.39 1.08 16.58
CA ASP A 509 -15.76 1.49 17.85
C ASP A 509 -14.30 1.97 17.70
N ASP A 510 -13.78 2.14 16.48
CA ASP A 510 -12.42 2.64 16.28
C ASP A 510 -12.30 4.07 16.86
N GLU A 511 -11.64 4.20 18.01
CA GLU A 511 -11.35 5.48 18.65
C GLU A 511 -10.59 6.40 17.66
N GLU A 512 -10.88 7.71 17.68
CA GLU A 512 -10.21 8.71 16.84
C GLU A 512 -8.68 8.63 17.00
N GLY A 513 -8.00 7.90 16.10
CA GLY A 513 -6.53 7.80 16.08
C GLY A 513 -5.95 6.41 15.77
N ASP A 514 -6.73 5.34 15.81
CA ASP A 514 -6.26 4.02 15.35
C ASP A 514 -6.40 3.89 13.83
N ASP A 515 -5.35 3.37 13.18
CA ASP A 515 -5.34 3.11 11.73
C ASP A 515 -6.19 1.85 11.47
N PRO A 516 -7.34 1.97 10.76
CA PRO A 516 -8.31 0.89 10.62
C PRO A 516 -7.75 -0.32 9.86
N ALA A 517 -6.56 -0.23 9.27
CA ALA A 517 -5.85 -1.32 8.62
C ALA A 517 -4.81 -2.03 9.51
N ILE A 518 -4.72 -1.72 10.82
CA ILE A 518 -3.88 -2.45 11.76
C ILE A 518 -4.57 -3.77 12.18
N TYR A 519 -4.26 -4.86 11.47
CA TYR A 519 -4.52 -6.22 11.97
C TYR A 519 -3.29 -6.66 12.77
N LYS A 520 -3.43 -6.82 14.09
CA LYS A 520 -2.30 -7.29 14.90
C LYS A 520 -1.99 -8.74 14.54
N SER A 521 -0.81 -9.00 13.97
CA SER A 521 -0.29 -10.37 13.74
C SER A 521 0.14 -11.09 15.04
N SER A 522 -0.34 -10.64 16.21
CA SER A 522 -0.13 -11.32 17.48
C SER A 522 -1.15 -12.46 17.66
N ALA A 523 -0.68 -13.56 18.25
CA ALA A 523 -1.35 -14.85 18.40
C ALA A 523 -2.66 -14.89 19.22
N ASP A 524 -3.29 -13.74 19.49
CA ASP A 524 -4.59 -13.63 20.14
C ASP A 524 -5.58 -13.06 19.11
N GLY A 525 -6.48 -13.91 18.64
CA GLY A 525 -7.39 -13.67 17.52
C GLY A 525 -8.06 -12.30 17.57
N ASP A 526 -7.78 -11.50 16.54
CA ASP A 526 -8.50 -10.28 16.24
C ASP A 526 -9.83 -10.67 15.59
N ASP A 527 -10.94 -10.46 16.30
CA ASP A 527 -12.30 -10.81 15.85
C ASP A 527 -12.72 -10.04 14.58
N SER A 528 -11.94 -9.05 14.13
CA SER A 528 -12.20 -8.26 12.91
C SER A 528 -11.73 -8.92 11.60
N VAL A 529 -10.77 -9.85 11.63
CA VAL A 529 -10.23 -10.48 10.41
C VAL A 529 -11.14 -11.61 9.94
N LEU A 530 -11.81 -11.41 8.81
CA LEU A 530 -12.78 -12.34 8.23
C LEU A 530 -12.11 -13.40 7.35
N VAL A 531 -11.14 -12.98 6.53
CA VAL A 531 -10.44 -13.86 5.58
C VAL A 531 -8.96 -13.51 5.56
N ASN A 532 -8.10 -14.51 5.65
CA ASN A 532 -6.66 -14.37 5.39
C ASN A 532 -6.20 -15.53 4.51
N THR A 533 -5.94 -15.24 3.23
CA THR A 533 -5.53 -16.23 2.23
C THR A 533 -4.13 -15.92 1.71
N GLN A 534 -3.16 -16.73 2.14
CA GLN A 534 -1.79 -16.69 1.64
C GLN A 534 -1.72 -17.00 0.14
N ALA A 535 -0.69 -16.49 -0.54
CA ALA A 535 -0.44 -16.85 -1.93
C ALA A 535 -0.18 -18.36 -2.05
N CYS A 536 -0.90 -19.03 -2.95
CA CYS A 536 -0.90 -20.49 -3.05
C CYS A 536 -1.30 -20.96 -4.46
N TRP A 537 -1.24 -22.26 -4.69
CA TRP A 537 -1.54 -22.84 -5.99
C TRP A 537 -2.95 -23.44 -6.03
N ASN A 538 -3.71 -23.12 -7.09
CA ASN A 538 -4.98 -23.75 -7.45
C ASN A 538 -6.07 -23.69 -6.35
N LYS A 539 -6.13 -22.57 -5.62
CA LYS A 539 -7.13 -22.35 -4.57
C LYS A 539 -8.10 -21.26 -4.98
N PHE A 540 -9.40 -21.53 -4.94
CA PHE A 540 -10.44 -20.57 -5.24
C PHE A 540 -11.15 -20.14 -3.95
N THR A 541 -11.00 -18.88 -3.60
CA THR A 541 -11.75 -18.24 -2.50
C THR A 541 -12.94 -17.51 -3.11
N LEU A 542 -14.14 -17.74 -2.60
CA LEU A 542 -15.38 -17.13 -3.04
C LEU A 542 -16.13 -16.59 -1.82
N MET A 543 -16.56 -15.34 -1.84
CA MET A 543 -17.22 -14.71 -0.69
C MET A 543 -18.27 -13.69 -1.11
N VAL A 544 -19.28 -13.47 -0.27
CA VAL A 544 -20.13 -12.29 -0.34
C VAL A 544 -19.45 -11.16 0.41
N ARG A 545 -19.37 -9.99 -0.22
CA ARG A 545 -18.73 -8.82 0.35
C ARG A 545 -19.65 -7.61 0.26
N ASP A 546 -19.96 -7.02 1.40
CA ASP A 546 -20.70 -5.76 1.52
C ASP A 546 -19.73 -4.58 1.77
N PRO A 547 -20.21 -3.32 1.72
CA PRO A 547 -19.37 -2.13 1.91
C PRO A 547 -18.67 -2.02 3.27
N SER A 548 -19.10 -2.76 4.30
CA SER A 548 -18.48 -2.77 5.64
C SER A 548 -17.23 -3.65 5.72
N VAL A 549 -16.94 -4.42 4.66
CA VAL A 549 -15.76 -5.30 4.61
C VAL A 549 -14.66 -4.66 3.78
N LEU A 550 -13.55 -4.32 4.43
CA LEU A 550 -12.33 -3.90 3.76
C LEU A 550 -11.58 -5.12 3.21
N LYS A 551 -10.94 -4.95 2.06
CA LYS A 551 -10.10 -5.98 1.42
C LYS A 551 -8.83 -5.37 0.87
N PHE A 552 -7.73 -6.11 1.00
CA PHE A 552 -6.47 -5.74 0.35
C PHE A 552 -5.62 -6.95 -0.01
N VAL A 553 -4.56 -6.72 -0.81
CA VAL A 553 -3.51 -7.69 -1.08
C VAL A 553 -2.20 -7.08 -0.61
N LYS A 554 -1.60 -7.67 0.43
CA LYS A 554 -0.40 -7.13 1.05
C LYS A 554 0.73 -7.01 0.02
N TYR A 555 1.51 -5.95 0.12
CA TYR A 555 2.75 -5.77 -0.62
C TYR A 555 3.60 -7.04 -0.69
N VAL A 556 3.95 -7.44 -1.91
CA VAL A 556 4.83 -8.59 -2.13
C VAL A 556 6.27 -8.16 -1.94
N SER A 557 6.94 -8.68 -0.92
CA SER A 557 8.35 -8.39 -0.61
C SER A 557 9.25 -8.69 -1.81
N TYR A 558 10.28 -7.88 -2.00
CA TYR A 558 11.41 -8.09 -2.91
C TYR A 558 12.09 -9.45 -2.68
N ASN A 559 12.06 -9.95 -1.45
CA ASN A 559 12.64 -11.24 -1.08
C ASN A 559 11.71 -12.44 -1.36
N ALA A 560 10.51 -12.19 -1.90
CA ALA A 560 9.58 -13.25 -2.24
C ALA A 560 10.16 -14.20 -3.31
N PRO A 561 9.79 -15.50 -3.27
CA PRO A 561 10.31 -16.50 -4.20
C PRO A 561 9.76 -16.40 -5.63
N GLY A 562 8.85 -15.46 -5.90
CA GLY A 562 8.25 -15.17 -7.21
C GLY A 562 7.06 -14.22 -7.05
N SER A 563 6.42 -13.82 -8.15
CA SER A 563 5.18 -13.04 -8.06
C SER A 563 4.03 -13.85 -7.45
N ARG A 564 3.07 -13.16 -6.84
CA ARG A 564 1.71 -13.70 -6.67
C ARG A 564 0.97 -13.57 -8.00
N TRP A 565 0.27 -14.62 -8.38
CA TRP A 565 -0.59 -14.67 -9.57
C TRP A 565 -1.99 -15.07 -9.15
N ASP A 566 -3.00 -14.37 -9.65
CA ASP A 566 -4.39 -14.79 -9.45
C ASP A 566 -5.31 -14.32 -10.60
N ILE A 567 -6.52 -14.87 -10.61
CA ILE A 567 -7.64 -14.31 -11.36
C ILE A 567 -8.67 -13.84 -10.34
N SER A 568 -8.93 -12.54 -10.34
CA SER A 568 -9.96 -11.90 -9.53
C SER A 568 -11.23 -11.76 -10.35
N ALA A 569 -12.37 -12.04 -9.74
CA ALA A 569 -13.67 -11.97 -10.35
C ALA A 569 -14.68 -11.36 -9.39
N GLN A 570 -15.53 -10.48 -9.89
CA GLN A 570 -16.62 -9.86 -9.13
C GLN A 570 -17.92 -9.98 -9.93
N TRP A 571 -19.02 -10.22 -9.23
CA TRP A 571 -20.35 -10.31 -9.81
C TRP A 571 -21.34 -9.57 -8.91
N ASP A 572 -22.12 -8.65 -9.48
CA ASP A 572 -23.37 -8.27 -8.82
C ASP A 572 -24.30 -9.48 -8.79
N ILE A 573 -25.09 -9.56 -7.74
CA ILE A 573 -25.95 -10.71 -7.48
C ILE A 573 -27.42 -10.31 -7.40
N ASP A 574 -28.27 -11.27 -7.73
CA ASP A 574 -29.70 -11.26 -7.46
C ASP A 574 -30.07 -12.52 -6.66
N MET A 575 -31.17 -12.46 -5.91
CA MET A 575 -31.63 -13.59 -5.11
C MET A 575 -32.40 -14.57 -6.01
N ASN A 576 -32.25 -15.88 -5.79
CA ASN A 576 -33.18 -16.86 -6.37
C ASN A 576 -34.57 -16.62 -5.72
N GLU A 577 -35.59 -16.30 -6.52
CA GLU A 577 -37.00 -16.16 -6.07
C GLU A 577 -37.60 -17.47 -5.52
#